data_AF-A0A0V0WWR5-F1
#
_entry.id   AF-A0A0V0WWR5-F1
#
_cell.length_a   1.000
_cell.length_b   1.000
_cell.length_c   1.000
_cell.angle_alpha   90.00
_cell.angle_beta   90.00
_cell.angle_gamma   90.00
#
_symmetry.space_group_name_H-M   'P 1'
#
loop_
_entity.id
_entity.type
_entity.pdbx_description
1 polymer ?
#
loop_
_entity_poly.entity_id
_entity_poly.type
_entity_poly.pdbx_seq_one_letter_code
_entity_poly.pdbx_strand_id
1 'polypeptide(L)'
;MLSISDSSCATCVICKDRATGRHYGTNSCDGCKGFFRRTVRKKQHYVCRFDQKCVIDRDKRNSCRHCRFQKCLAAGMRKEAVQNERDQIKRRVQEGKVDSAAQHWMGFFSMLMEAEKKSSPVRVSVITNASQAGTDEKLDSVSKLATLTDIGEAIKQQLLLLVDWAKALPPFHALALEDQG
;
A
#
# COMPACT_ATOMS: atom_id res chain seq x y z
N MET A 1 36.97 -25.78 -38.40
CA MET A 1 36.56 -26.25 -37.05
C MET A 1 36.62 -25.06 -36.10
N LEU A 2 35.47 -24.47 -35.77
CA LEU A 2 35.39 -23.44 -34.72
C LEU A 2 35.27 -24.17 -33.38
N SER A 3 36.34 -24.15 -32.59
CA SER A 3 36.37 -24.67 -31.24
C SER A 3 35.53 -23.77 -30.34
N ILE A 4 34.38 -24.28 -29.92
CA ILE A 4 33.60 -23.80 -28.78
C ILE A 4 34.51 -23.96 -27.55
N SER A 5 35.12 -22.87 -27.10
CA SER A 5 35.84 -22.85 -25.83
C SER A 5 34.82 -22.92 -24.69
N ASP A 6 34.92 -23.99 -23.92
CA ASP A 6 34.21 -24.27 -22.69
C ASP A 6 33.82 -23.04 -21.87
N SER A 7 32.61 -23.12 -21.30
CA SER A 7 32.10 -22.25 -20.26
C SER A 7 33.06 -22.18 -19.07
N SER A 8 34.02 -21.26 -19.12
CA SER A 8 34.86 -20.93 -17.97
C SER A 8 33.94 -20.40 -16.87
N CYS A 9 33.76 -21.18 -15.80
CA CYS A 9 32.95 -20.82 -14.64
C CYS A 9 33.35 -19.42 -14.15
N ALA A 10 32.54 -18.41 -14.49
CA ALA A 10 32.93 -17.02 -14.29
C ALA A 10 33.17 -16.77 -12.79
N THR A 11 34.25 -16.06 -12.44
CA THR A 11 34.64 -15.83 -11.04
C THR A 11 34.12 -14.48 -10.55
N CYS A 12 33.68 -14.42 -9.29
CA CYS A 12 33.20 -13.20 -8.64
C CYS A 12 34.34 -12.19 -8.49
N VAL A 13 34.23 -11.02 -9.12
CA VAL A 13 35.33 -10.02 -9.10
C VAL A 13 35.59 -9.44 -7.71
N ILE A 14 34.64 -9.58 -6.78
CA ILE A 14 34.71 -9.02 -5.42
C ILE A 14 35.44 -9.95 -4.46
N CYS A 15 35.07 -11.24 -4.42
CA CYS A 15 35.59 -12.18 -3.43
C CYS A 15 36.20 -13.46 -4.03
N LYS A 16 36.29 -13.56 -5.36
CA LYS A 16 36.86 -14.71 -6.09
C LYS A 16 36.13 -16.04 -5.90
N ASP A 17 34.97 -16.03 -5.24
CA ASP A 17 34.02 -17.14 -5.20
C ASP A 17 33.40 -17.39 -6.59
N ARG A 18 32.74 -18.53 -6.79
CA ARG A 18 32.03 -18.85 -8.04
C ARG A 18 30.94 -17.80 -8.32
N ALA A 19 31.00 -17.13 -9.47
CA ALA A 19 29.96 -16.17 -9.84
C ALA A 19 28.70 -16.89 -10.31
N THR A 20 27.57 -16.24 -10.07
CA THR A 20 26.25 -16.69 -10.56
C THR A 20 25.76 -15.85 -11.72
N GLY A 21 26.52 -14.82 -12.12
CA GLY A 21 26.24 -13.95 -13.24
C GLY A 21 26.48 -12.47 -12.92
N ARG A 22 25.97 -11.59 -13.79
CA ARG A 22 26.07 -10.15 -13.64
C ARG A 22 24.98 -9.62 -12.71
N HIS A 23 25.37 -9.03 -11.58
CA HIS A 23 24.46 -8.40 -10.62
C HIS A 23 24.88 -6.95 -10.39
N TYR A 24 23.91 -6.02 -10.52
CA TYR A 24 24.11 -4.57 -10.31
C TYR A 24 25.23 -3.94 -11.17
N GLY A 25 25.56 -4.55 -12.32
CA GLY A 25 26.56 -4.03 -13.25
C GLY A 25 27.83 -4.87 -13.38
N THR A 26 28.11 -5.79 -12.45
CA THR A 26 29.37 -6.56 -12.43
C THR A 26 29.17 -8.05 -12.18
N ASN A 27 30.11 -8.88 -12.62
CA ASN A 27 30.05 -10.33 -12.42
C ASN A 27 30.33 -10.71 -10.96
N SER A 28 29.34 -11.30 -10.28
CA SER A 28 29.44 -11.55 -8.84
C SER A 28 28.71 -12.82 -8.40
N CYS A 29 29.04 -13.29 -7.19
CA CYS A 29 28.35 -14.41 -6.53
C CYS A 29 27.11 -13.92 -5.76
N ASP A 30 26.23 -14.84 -5.39
CA ASP A 30 25.01 -14.53 -4.64
C ASP A 30 25.28 -13.87 -3.28
N GLY A 31 26.40 -14.22 -2.64
CA GLY A 31 26.83 -13.60 -1.39
C GLY A 31 27.10 -12.10 -1.54
N CYS A 32 27.80 -11.69 -2.60
CA CYS A 32 28.11 -10.28 -2.84
C CYS A 32 26.91 -9.52 -3.41
N LYS A 33 26.10 -10.16 -4.27
CA LYS A 33 24.79 -9.65 -4.70
C LYS A 33 23.90 -9.29 -3.50
N GLY A 34 23.66 -10.25 -2.61
CA GLY A 34 22.79 -10.07 -1.45
C GLY A 34 23.34 -9.06 -0.45
N PHE A 35 24.66 -9.04 -0.25
CA PHE A 35 25.33 -8.04 0.58
C PHE A 35 25.11 -6.62 0.05
N PHE A 36 25.44 -6.37 -1.23
CA PHE A 36 25.27 -5.06 -1.85
C PHE A 36 23.83 -4.56 -1.78
N ARG A 37 22.86 -5.42 -2.12
CA ARG A 37 21.42 -5.08 -2.02
C ARG A 37 21.01 -4.63 -0.62
N ARG A 38 21.39 -5.39 0.42
CA ARG A 38 21.03 -5.06 1.81
C ARG A 38 21.68 -3.76 2.27
N THR A 39 22.95 -3.55 1.92
CA THR A 39 23.68 -2.34 2.27
C THR A 39 23.04 -1.10 1.64
N VAL A 40 22.68 -1.16 0.35
CA VAL A 40 22.04 -0.04 -0.36
C VAL A 40 20.63 0.24 0.18
N ARG A 41 19.77 -0.79 0.31
CA ARG A 41 18.39 -0.60 0.79
C ARG A 41 18.31 -0.02 2.19
N LYS A 42 19.12 -0.55 3.11
CA LYS A 42 19.15 -0.11 4.50
C LYS A 42 20.05 1.11 4.72
N LYS A 43 20.54 1.76 3.65
CA LYS A 43 21.49 2.88 3.67
C LYS A 43 22.59 2.68 4.73
N GLN A 44 23.19 1.50 4.74
CA GLN A 44 24.12 1.11 5.81
C GLN A 44 25.49 1.76 5.59
N HIS A 45 25.97 2.40 6.64
CA HIS A 45 27.32 2.96 6.70
C HIS A 45 28.19 2.06 7.57
N TYR A 46 29.24 1.50 6.97
CA TYR A 46 30.21 0.67 7.68
C TYR A 46 31.52 1.43 7.88
N VAL A 47 32.15 1.22 9.02
CA VAL A 47 33.49 1.75 9.35
C VAL A 47 34.47 0.58 9.39
N CYS A 48 35.64 0.74 8.76
CA CYS A 48 36.72 -0.24 8.89
C CYS A 48 37.39 -0.08 10.27
N ARG A 49 37.76 -1.20 10.89
CA ARG A 49 38.52 -1.20 12.16
C ARG A 49 40.05 -1.23 11.97
N PHE A 50 40.49 -1.18 10.72
CA PHE A 50 41.89 -1.27 10.28
C PHE A 50 42.13 -0.22 9.17
N ASP A 51 43.19 -0.37 8.38
CA ASP A 51 43.64 0.62 7.37
C ASP A 51 42.82 0.66 6.06
N GLN A 52 41.54 0.26 6.10
CA GLN A 52 40.66 0.18 4.93
C GLN A 52 41.20 -0.68 3.75
N LYS A 53 42.22 -1.50 3.99
CA LYS A 53 42.89 -2.38 3.01
C LYS A 53 42.63 -3.86 3.26
N CYS A 54 41.52 -4.20 3.93
CA CYS A 54 41.21 -5.60 4.26
C CYS A 54 41.04 -6.45 2.99
N VAL A 55 41.71 -7.61 2.96
CA VAL A 55 41.60 -8.56 1.86
C VAL A 55 40.20 -9.19 1.83
N ILE A 56 39.54 -9.12 0.68
CA ILE A 56 38.21 -9.69 0.45
C ILE A 56 38.35 -10.89 -0.49
N ASP A 57 38.24 -12.09 0.09
CA ASP A 57 38.21 -13.39 -0.60
C ASP A 57 36.98 -14.22 -0.16
N ARG A 58 36.86 -15.46 -0.63
CA ARG A 58 35.68 -16.32 -0.36
C ARG A 58 35.46 -16.51 1.13
N ASP A 59 36.52 -16.74 1.89
CA ASP A 59 36.46 -17.19 3.28
C ASP A 59 36.35 -16.00 4.26
N LYS A 60 37.06 -14.90 4.00
CA LYS A 60 37.11 -13.72 4.88
C LYS A 60 36.39 -12.48 4.36
N ARG A 61 35.56 -12.60 3.31
CA ARG A 61 34.69 -11.49 2.85
C ARG A 61 33.76 -10.92 3.93
N ASN A 62 33.48 -11.65 4.99
CA ASN A 62 32.61 -11.17 6.08
C ASN A 62 33.36 -10.42 7.18
N SER A 63 34.71 -10.49 7.22
CA SER A 63 35.53 -9.90 8.28
C SER A 63 35.49 -8.37 8.28
N CYS A 64 35.38 -7.74 7.11
CA CYS A 64 35.23 -6.29 7.01
C CYS A 64 34.15 -5.88 6.00
N ARG A 65 33.01 -5.44 6.52
CA ARG A 65 31.87 -4.98 5.70
C ARG A 65 32.19 -3.69 4.95
N HIS A 66 32.98 -2.79 5.55
CA HIS A 66 33.41 -1.56 4.91
C HIS A 66 34.21 -1.85 3.64
N CYS A 67 35.32 -2.59 3.75
CA CYS A 67 36.19 -2.91 2.61
C CYS A 67 35.45 -3.75 1.56
N ARG A 68 34.56 -4.66 1.97
CA ARG A 68 33.72 -5.40 1.03
C ARG A 68 32.82 -4.48 0.22
N PHE A 69 32.15 -3.52 0.86
CA PHE A 69 31.26 -2.59 0.18
C PHE A 69 32.02 -1.63 -0.73
N GLN A 70 33.15 -1.11 -0.27
CA GLN A 70 34.03 -0.30 -1.12
C GLN A 70 34.51 -1.08 -2.36
N LYS A 71 34.90 -2.35 -2.18
CA LYS A 71 35.28 -3.21 -3.31
C LYS A 71 34.11 -3.48 -4.27
N CYS A 72 32.88 -3.60 -3.77
CA CYS A 72 31.69 -3.69 -4.63
C CYS A 72 31.53 -2.44 -5.52
N LEU A 73 31.66 -1.25 -4.93
CA LEU A 73 31.56 0.02 -5.67
C LEU A 73 32.70 0.16 -6.68
N ALA A 74 33.94 -0.10 -6.26
CA ALA A 74 35.13 -0.04 -7.12
C ALA A 74 35.06 -1.04 -8.30
N ALA A 75 34.41 -2.20 -8.10
CA ALA A 75 34.17 -3.19 -9.15
C ALA A 75 32.99 -2.85 -10.09
N GLY A 76 32.36 -1.69 -9.92
CA GLY A 76 31.28 -1.19 -10.79
C GLY A 76 29.87 -1.62 -10.39
N MET A 77 29.62 -2.01 -9.13
CA MET A 77 28.25 -2.19 -8.65
C MET A 77 27.56 -0.84 -8.46
N ARG A 78 26.42 -0.66 -9.14
CA ARG A 78 25.62 0.56 -9.19
C ARG A 78 24.53 0.54 -8.13
N LYS A 79 24.47 1.57 -7.27
CA LYS A 79 23.46 1.65 -6.19
C LYS A 79 22.06 1.85 -6.77
N GLU A 80 21.97 2.66 -7.82
CA GLU A 80 20.80 2.95 -8.63
C GLU A 80 20.20 1.71 -9.33
N ALA A 81 20.99 0.65 -9.53
CA ALA A 81 20.48 -0.63 -10.04
C ALA A 81 19.72 -1.45 -8.98
N VAL A 82 19.72 -1.01 -7.71
CA VAL A 82 18.97 -1.66 -6.63
C VAL A 82 17.56 -1.07 -6.56
N GLN A 83 16.58 -1.83 -7.05
CA GLN A 83 15.17 -1.47 -6.96
C GLN A 83 14.67 -1.49 -5.50
N ASN A 84 13.65 -0.66 -5.24
CA ASN A 84 12.89 -0.60 -4.00
C ASN A 84 12.26 -1.97 -3.65
N GLU A 85 11.76 -2.10 -2.43
CA GLU A 85 11.03 -3.30 -2.05
C GLU A 85 9.82 -3.47 -2.97
N ARG A 86 9.58 -4.71 -3.39
CA ARG A 86 8.37 -5.07 -4.12
C ARG A 86 7.37 -5.56 -3.09
N ASP A 87 6.09 -5.41 -3.40
CA ASP A 87 5.03 -6.02 -2.59
C ASP A 87 5.34 -7.50 -2.36
N GLN A 88 5.03 -7.95 -1.15
CA GLN A 88 5.26 -9.33 -0.78
C GLN A 88 4.48 -10.22 -1.76
N ILE A 89 5.20 -11.04 -2.53
CA ILE A 89 4.59 -12.12 -3.30
C ILE A 89 4.11 -13.14 -2.26
N LYS A 90 2.92 -12.91 -1.69
CA LYS A 90 2.30 -13.78 -0.69
C LYS A 90 1.97 -15.11 -1.35
N ARG A 91 2.93 -16.04 -1.37
CA ARG A 91 2.68 -17.48 -1.48
C ARG A 91 2.85 -18.11 -0.11
N ARG A 92 1.93 -17.78 0.79
CA ARG A 92 1.57 -18.57 1.98
C ARG A 92 0.33 -17.93 2.58
N VAL A 93 -0.80 -18.61 2.43
CA VAL A 93 -1.93 -18.47 3.34
C VAL A 93 -1.35 -18.80 4.72
N GLN A 94 -1.19 -17.78 5.54
CA GLN A 94 -0.79 -17.95 6.92
C GLN A 94 -2.09 -17.99 7.72
N GLU A 95 -2.60 -19.20 7.94
CA GLU A 95 -3.66 -19.45 8.90
C GLU A 95 -3.22 -18.90 10.26
N GLY A 96 -4.04 -18.04 10.88
CA GLY A 96 -3.96 -17.81 12.32
C GLY A 96 -3.52 -16.43 12.83
N LYS A 97 -3.48 -15.37 12.03
CA LYS A 97 -3.49 -14.00 12.58
C LYS A 97 -4.29 -13.07 11.68
N VAL A 98 -5.60 -13.03 11.92
CA VAL A 98 -6.45 -11.98 11.34
C VAL A 98 -6.05 -10.68 12.02
N ASP A 99 -5.59 -9.71 11.24
CA ASP A 99 -5.23 -8.39 11.75
C ASP A 99 -6.43 -7.79 12.47
N SER A 100 -6.35 -7.59 13.79
CA SER A 100 -7.44 -7.06 14.63
C SER A 100 -7.98 -5.73 14.09
N ALA A 101 -7.13 -4.93 13.43
CA ALA A 101 -7.52 -3.72 12.73
C ALA A 101 -8.47 -4.00 11.54
N ALA A 102 -8.24 -5.06 10.77
CA ALA A 102 -9.11 -5.43 9.65
C ALA A 102 -10.48 -5.91 10.17
N GLN A 103 -10.53 -6.68 11.25
CA GLN A 103 -11.80 -7.05 11.91
C GLN A 103 -12.55 -5.84 12.45
N HIS A 104 -11.85 -4.89 13.08
CA HIS A 104 -12.45 -3.66 13.58
C HIS A 104 -13.03 -2.81 12.45
N TRP A 105 -12.28 -2.63 11.36
CA TRP A 105 -12.76 -1.91 10.16
C TRP A 105 -13.96 -2.59 9.50
N MET A 106 -13.96 -3.94 9.43
CA MET A 106 -15.10 -4.69 8.91
C MET A 106 -16.35 -4.52 9.80
N GLY A 107 -16.19 -4.50 11.12
CA GLY A 107 -17.28 -4.23 12.06
C GLY A 107 -17.83 -2.81 11.93
N PHE A 108 -16.95 -1.82 11.80
CA PHE A 108 -17.33 -0.41 11.58
C PHE A 108 -18.05 -0.22 10.24
N PHE A 109 -17.57 -0.84 9.16
CA PHE A 109 -18.21 -0.76 7.85
C PHE A 109 -19.61 -1.39 7.85
N SER A 110 -19.77 -2.55 8.49
CA SER A 110 -21.08 -3.20 8.66
C SER A 110 -22.07 -2.30 9.40
N MET A 111 -21.62 -1.62 10.46
CA MET A 111 -22.41 -0.66 11.22
C MET A 111 -22.89 0.53 10.37
N LEU A 112 -22.00 1.12 9.56
CA LEU A 112 -22.34 2.21 8.64
C LEU A 112 -23.39 1.78 7.61
N MET A 113 -23.23 0.58 7.04
CA MET A 113 -24.17 0.02 6.06
C MET A 113 -25.55 -0.22 6.67
N GLU A 114 -25.62 -0.70 7.91
CA GLU A 114 -26.88 -0.92 8.61
C GLU A 114 -27.59 0.40 8.96
N ALA A 115 -26.84 1.43 9.36
CA ALA A 115 -27.39 2.77 9.56
C ALA A 115 -27.96 3.36 8.26
N GLU A 116 -27.23 3.22 7.14
CA GLU A 116 -27.70 3.68 5.83
C GLU A 116 -28.96 2.94 5.38
N LYS A 117 -29.01 1.61 5.57
CA LYS A 117 -30.18 0.78 5.23
C LYS A 117 -31.43 1.23 5.98
N LYS A 118 -31.31 1.65 7.24
CA LYS A 118 -32.43 2.19 8.03
C LYS A 118 -32.91 3.54 7.51
N SER A 119 -32.01 4.41 7.04
CA SER A 119 -32.36 5.72 6.50
C SER A 119 -32.80 5.70 5.02
N SER A 120 -32.40 4.67 4.25
CA SER A 120 -32.65 4.56 2.81
C SER A 120 -34.12 4.63 2.37
N PRO A 121 -35.09 3.92 3.00
CA PRO A 121 -36.49 3.98 2.56
C PRO A 121 -37.12 5.36 2.81
N VAL A 122 -36.65 6.08 3.83
CA VAL A 122 -37.13 7.43 4.15
C VAL A 122 -36.50 8.50 3.24
N ARG A 123 -35.25 8.30 2.81
CA ARG A 123 -34.63 9.14 1.76
C ARG A 123 -35.33 9.00 0.42
N VAL A 124 -35.68 7.77 0.02
CA VAL A 124 -36.40 7.53 -1.24
C VAL A 124 -37.79 8.17 -1.22
N SER A 125 -38.51 8.12 -0.09
CA SER A 125 -39.84 8.74 0.02
C SER A 125 -39.80 10.26 -0.06
N VAL A 126 -38.77 10.92 0.48
CA VAL A 126 -38.57 12.38 0.35
C VAL A 126 -38.30 12.78 -1.09
N ILE A 127 -37.49 12.01 -1.81
CA ILE A 127 -37.19 12.24 -3.23
C ILE A 127 -38.46 12.06 -4.09
N THR A 128 -39.30 11.07 -3.77
CA THR A 128 -40.56 10.84 -4.51
C THR A 128 -41.68 11.78 -4.09
N ASN A 129 -41.74 12.27 -2.84
CA ASN A 129 -42.82 13.16 -2.41
C ASN A 129 -42.68 14.58 -2.98
N ALA A 130 -41.47 15.02 -3.36
CA ALA A 130 -41.28 16.21 -4.19
C ALA A 130 -42.03 16.13 -5.55
N SER A 131 -42.44 14.94 -5.99
CA SER A 131 -43.21 14.75 -7.23
C SER A 131 -44.73 14.70 -7.04
N GLN A 132 -45.23 14.66 -5.79
CA GLN A 132 -46.65 14.48 -5.47
C GLN A 132 -47.33 15.70 -4.82
N ALA A 133 -46.62 16.81 -4.61
CA ALA A 133 -47.24 18.07 -4.19
C ALA A 133 -47.91 18.78 -5.39
N GLY A 134 -49.12 18.34 -5.74
CA GLY A 134 -49.95 19.01 -6.74
C GLY A 134 -51.13 18.13 -7.16
N THR A 135 -52.22 18.22 -6.41
CA THR A 135 -53.55 17.75 -6.85
C THR A 135 -54.05 18.67 -7.95
N ASP A 136 -53.99 18.23 -9.21
CA ASP A 136 -55.10 18.39 -10.14
C ASP A 136 -54.88 17.54 -11.40
N GLU A 137 -55.95 16.82 -11.77
CA GLU A 137 -56.01 15.94 -12.93
C GLU A 137 -55.85 16.74 -14.24
N LYS A 138 -54.70 16.57 -14.92
CA LYS A 138 -54.63 16.30 -16.37
C LYS A 138 -53.19 16.13 -16.86
N LEU A 139 -52.97 14.98 -17.47
CA LEU A 139 -51.98 14.61 -18.49
C LEU A 139 -51.12 15.76 -19.07
N ASP A 140 -49.81 15.76 -18.79
CA ASP A 140 -48.82 15.80 -19.88
C ASP A 140 -47.41 15.35 -19.45
N SER A 141 -46.79 14.59 -20.34
CA SER A 141 -45.47 13.97 -20.20
C SER A 141 -44.33 14.96 -20.51
N VAL A 142 -44.11 15.91 -19.60
CA VAL A 142 -42.85 16.67 -19.52
C VAL A 142 -42.44 16.64 -18.05
N SER A 143 -41.21 16.19 -17.79
CA SER A 143 -40.63 16.08 -16.45
C SER A 143 -41.03 17.26 -15.57
N LYS A 144 -41.82 17.00 -14.52
CA LYS A 144 -42.15 17.97 -13.48
C LYS A 144 -40.84 18.57 -12.96
N LEU A 145 -40.56 19.81 -13.35
CA LEU A 145 -39.37 20.52 -12.91
C LEU A 145 -39.61 20.98 -11.47
N ALA A 146 -38.74 20.57 -10.55
CA ALA A 146 -38.85 20.96 -9.15
C ALA A 146 -38.77 22.48 -8.99
N THR A 147 -39.68 23.05 -8.20
CA THR A 147 -39.66 24.46 -7.83
C THR A 147 -38.65 24.74 -6.72
N LEU A 148 -38.30 26.00 -6.48
CA LEU A 148 -37.43 26.39 -5.37
C LEU A 148 -38.01 25.97 -4.00
N THR A 149 -39.33 25.93 -3.87
CA THR A 149 -40.01 25.43 -2.66
C THR A 149 -39.86 23.92 -2.51
N ASP A 150 -39.95 23.15 -3.59
CA ASP A 150 -39.73 21.70 -3.55
C ASP A 150 -38.29 21.37 -3.18
N ILE A 151 -37.33 22.15 -3.69
CA ILE A 151 -35.90 22.02 -3.35
C ILE A 151 -35.68 22.37 -1.87
N GLY A 152 -36.28 23.46 -1.38
CA GLY A 152 -36.18 23.88 0.02
C GLY A 152 -36.71 22.81 0.99
N GLU A 153 -37.87 22.22 0.69
CA GLU A 153 -38.44 21.16 1.51
C GLU A 153 -37.61 19.87 1.41
N ALA A 154 -37.11 19.50 0.23
CA ALA A 154 -36.21 18.36 0.07
C ALA A 154 -34.91 18.51 0.89
N ILE A 155 -34.30 19.71 0.90
CA ILE A 155 -33.12 19.99 1.71
C ILE A 155 -33.43 19.84 3.20
N LYS A 156 -34.53 20.43 3.66
CA LYS A 156 -34.96 20.33 5.07
C LYS A 156 -35.16 18.88 5.50
N GLN A 157 -35.84 18.08 4.68
CA GLN A 157 -36.07 16.67 4.94
C GLN A 157 -34.76 15.87 4.92
N GLN A 158 -33.84 16.17 4.00
CA GLN A 158 -32.54 15.51 3.94
C GLN A 158 -31.65 15.84 5.15
N LEU A 159 -31.73 17.07 5.68
CA LEU A 159 -31.03 17.47 6.91
C LEU A 159 -31.55 16.71 8.13
N LEU A 160 -32.86 16.52 8.26
CA LEU A 160 -33.44 15.70 9.33
C LEU A 160 -32.99 14.24 9.23
N LEU A 161 -32.98 13.68 8.02
CA LEU A 161 -32.50 12.32 7.76
C LEU A 161 -31.02 12.13 8.04
N LEU A 162 -30.21 13.18 7.85
CA LEU A 162 -28.79 13.15 8.22
C LEU A 162 -28.62 13.06 9.73
N VAL A 163 -29.39 13.83 10.50
CA VAL A 163 -29.39 13.78 11.97
C VAL A 163 -29.83 12.41 12.47
N ASP A 164 -30.90 11.84 11.91
CA ASP A 164 -31.39 10.52 12.32
C ASP A 164 -30.42 9.39 11.93
N TRP A 165 -29.76 9.50 10.78
CA TRP A 165 -28.71 8.57 10.38
C TRP A 165 -27.50 8.63 11.33
N ALA A 166 -27.06 9.83 11.71
CA ALA A 166 -25.97 10.00 12.67
C ALA A 166 -26.33 9.39 14.03
N LYS A 167 -27.55 9.62 14.51
CA LYS A 167 -28.10 8.99 15.71
C LYS A 167 -28.26 7.48 15.59
N ALA A 168 -28.24 6.88 14.40
CA ALA A 168 -28.26 5.42 14.28
C ALA A 168 -26.89 4.78 14.57
N LEU A 169 -25.83 5.58 14.73
CA LEU A 169 -24.46 5.10 14.98
C LEU A 169 -24.17 5.06 16.49
N PRO A 170 -23.89 3.88 17.09
CA PRO A 170 -23.49 3.77 18.50
C PRO A 170 -22.31 4.68 18.90
N PRO A 171 -21.25 4.86 18.09
CA PRO A 171 -20.16 5.77 18.42
C PRO A 171 -20.58 7.25 18.51
N PHE A 172 -21.64 7.65 17.79
CA PHE A 172 -22.12 9.03 17.80
C PHE A 172 -22.74 9.40 19.16
N HIS A 173 -23.45 8.48 19.80
CA HIS A 173 -23.99 8.66 21.15
C HIS A 173 -22.92 8.76 22.23
N ALA A 174 -21.71 8.27 21.96
CA ALA A 174 -20.59 8.33 22.89
C ALA A 174 -19.88 9.69 22.88
N LEU A 175 -20.21 10.57 21.91
CA LEU A 175 -19.68 11.94 21.84
C LEU A 175 -20.40 12.86 22.84
N ALA A 176 -19.71 13.90 23.31
CA ALA A 176 -20.35 14.95 24.09
C ALA A 176 -21.41 15.67 23.24
N LEU A 177 -22.46 16.20 23.88
CA LEU A 177 -23.55 16.89 23.16
C LEU A 177 -23.06 18.10 22.34
N GLU A 178 -21.99 18.76 22.80
CA GLU A 178 -21.33 19.85 22.09
C GLU A 178 -20.61 19.40 20.81
N ASP A 179 -20.17 18.14 20.74
CA ASP A 179 -19.51 17.55 19.57
C ASP A 179 -20.50 16.92 18.58
N GLN A 180 -21.78 16.84 18.93
CA GLN A 180 -22.86 16.30 18.08
C GLN A 180 -23.58 17.38 17.26
N GLY A 181 -23.33 18.66 17.55
CA GLY A 181 -24.04 19.83 17.01
C GLY A 181 -23.49 20.41 15.71
#